data_AF-A0A7X6PV10-F1
#
_entry.id   AF-A0A7X6PV10-F1
#
_cell.length_a   1.000
_cell.length_b   1.000
_cell.length_c   1.000
_cell.angle_alpha   90.00
_cell.angle_beta   90.00
_cell.angle_gamma   90.00
#
_symmetry.space_group_name_H-M   'P 1'
#
loop_
_entity.id
_entity.type
_entity.pdbx_description
1 polymer ?
#
loop_
_entity_poly.entity_id
_entity_poly.type
_entity_poly.pdbx_seq_one_letter_code
_entity_poly.pdbx_strand_id
1 'polypeptide(L)'
;MSMQDDETLRLYVEESIEHLADIENDLLSIEKDGADINEELVNKVFRAAHSIKGGAGFMGLNNIKELSHKMENVLGMVRER
;
A
#
# COMPACT_ATOMS: atom_id res chain seq x y z
N MET A 1 -0.14 21.46 -15.42
CA MET A 1 0.37 21.22 -14.06
C MET A 1 1.28 22.36 -13.69
N SER A 2 1.09 22.93 -12.51
CA SER A 2 1.99 23.91 -11.92
C SER A 2 3.28 23.21 -11.46
N MET A 3 4.40 23.94 -11.33
CA MET A 3 5.64 23.37 -10.75
C MET A 3 5.41 22.75 -9.36
N GLN A 4 4.44 23.27 -8.61
CA GLN A 4 4.07 22.78 -7.28
C GLN A 4 3.33 21.43 -7.36
N ASP A 5 2.55 21.21 -8.43
CA ASP A 5 1.89 19.93 -8.69
C ASP A 5 2.92 18.85 -9.01
N ASP A 6 3.98 19.20 -9.77
CA ASP A 6 5.04 18.27 -10.18
C ASP A 6 5.91 17.81 -8.99
N GLU A 7 6.24 18.72 -8.07
CA GLU A 7 6.97 18.37 -6.84
C GLU A 7 6.14 17.46 -5.92
N THR A 8 4.85 17.77 -5.76
CA THR A 8 3.94 16.97 -4.94
C THR A 8 3.75 15.57 -5.53
N LEU A 9 3.60 15.47 -6.86
CA LEU A 9 3.52 14.19 -7.56
C LEU A 9 4.82 13.37 -7.39
N ARG A 10 5.98 14.03 -7.48
CA ARG A 10 7.27 13.36 -7.29
C ARG A 10 7.41 12.79 -5.87
N LEU A 11 7.08 13.57 -4.85
CA LEU A 11 7.11 13.09 -3.47
C LEU A 11 6.18 11.89 -3.27
N TYR A 12 4.97 11.96 -3.81
CA TYR A 12 4.03 10.84 -3.77
C TYR A 12 4.59 9.56 -4.41
N VAL A 13 5.28 9.69 -5.55
CA VAL A 13 5.92 8.55 -6.22
C VAL A 13 7.04 7.97 -5.36
N GLU A 14 7.89 8.82 -4.76
CA GLU A 14 8.98 8.39 -3.88
C GLU A 14 8.44 7.64 -2.65
N GLU A 15 7.45 8.20 -1.94
CA GLU A 15 6.80 7.55 -0.79
C GLU A 15 6.09 6.24 -1.19
N SER A 16 5.45 6.21 -2.36
CA SER A 16 4.77 5.01 -2.85
C SER A 16 5.75 3.86 -3.14
N ILE A 17 6.94 4.18 -3.63
CA ILE A 17 8.00 3.18 -3.87
C ILE A 17 8.50 2.61 -2.55
N GLU A 18 8.69 3.45 -1.52
CA GLU A 18 9.08 2.98 -0.18
C GLU A 18 8.01 2.05 0.41
N HIS A 19 6.73 2.44 0.34
CA HIS A 19 5.63 1.58 0.78
C HIS A 19 5.55 0.26 0.00
N LEU A 20 5.83 0.26 -1.31
CA LEU A 20 5.86 -0.97 -2.10
C LEU A 20 7.01 -1.89 -1.68
N ALA A 21 8.18 -1.35 -1.37
CA ALA A 21 9.30 -2.13 -0.85
C ALA A 21 9.00 -2.72 0.54
N ASP A 22 8.34 -1.97 1.43
CA ASP A 22 7.89 -2.48 2.73
C ASP A 22 6.87 -3.62 2.56
N ILE A 23 5.87 -3.42 1.69
CA ILE A 23 4.87 -4.43 1.35
C ILE A 23 5.53 -5.71 0.86
N GLU A 24 6.49 -5.63 -0.06
CA GLU A 24 7.18 -6.80 -0.59
C GLU A 24 7.89 -7.59 0.53
N ASN A 25 8.67 -6.90 1.37
CA ASN A 25 9.42 -7.54 2.45
C ASN A 25 8.50 -8.17 3.51
N ASP A 26 7.41 -7.49 3.85
CA ASP A 26 6.45 -7.97 4.83
C ASP A 26 5.65 -9.17 4.29
N LEU A 27 5.26 -9.15 3.00
CA LEU A 27 4.61 -10.30 2.35
C LEU A 27 5.53 -11.53 2.30
N LEU A 28 6.81 -11.35 1.99
CA LEU A 28 7.80 -12.44 2.04
C LEU A 28 7.99 -12.98 3.46
N SER A 29 7.82 -12.14 4.48
CA SER A 29 7.90 -12.56 5.88
C SER A 29 6.65 -13.34 6.30
N ILE A 30 5.46 -12.87 5.90
CA ILE A 30 4.19 -13.58 6.08
C ILE A 30 4.23 -14.96 5.40
N GLU A 31 4.78 -15.06 4.18
CA GLU A 31 4.92 -16.32 3.45
C GLU A 31 5.76 -17.35 4.21
N LYS A 32 6.85 -16.92 4.86
CA LYS A 32 7.75 -17.81 5.62
C LYS A 32 7.08 -18.44 6.83
N ASP A 33 6.16 -17.73 7.48
CA ASP A 33 5.45 -18.19 8.67
C ASP A 33 4.26 -19.14 8.32
N GLY A 34 3.85 -19.17 7.04
CA GLY A 34 2.93 -20.18 6.52
C GLY A 34 1.52 -20.10 7.12
N ALA A 35 1.13 -21.10 7.92
CA ALA A 35 -0.18 -21.13 8.59
C ALA A 35 -0.21 -20.29 9.88
N ASP A 36 0.95 -20.04 10.48
CA ASP A 36 1.11 -19.25 11.71
C ASP A 36 1.33 -17.77 11.38
N ILE A 37 0.47 -17.23 10.51
CA ILE A 37 0.55 -15.84 10.03
C ILE A 37 0.54 -14.88 11.22
N ASN A 38 1.54 -14.01 11.28
CA ASN A 38 1.55 -12.88 12.19
C ASN A 38 0.58 -11.78 11.71
N GLU A 39 -0.56 -11.65 12.37
CA GLU A 39 -1.58 -10.64 12.07
C GLU A 39 -1.02 -9.21 12.04
N GLU A 40 0.01 -8.90 12.85
CA GLU A 40 0.59 -7.56 12.86
C GLU A 40 1.38 -7.25 11.59
N LEU A 41 2.01 -8.26 10.97
CA LEU A 41 2.62 -8.10 9.65
C LEU A 41 1.55 -7.83 8.60
N VAL A 42 0.41 -8.54 8.65
CA VAL A 42 -0.71 -8.29 7.73
C VAL A 42 -1.27 -6.88 7.93
N ASN A 43 -1.43 -6.42 9.18
CA ASN A 43 -1.84 -5.06 9.49
C ASN A 43 -0.85 -4.03 8.96
N LYS A 44 0.46 -4.32 9.02
CA LYS A 44 1.50 -3.44 8.49
C LYS A 44 1.39 -3.29 6.97
N VAL A 45 1.26 -4.41 6.23
CA VAL A 45 1.03 -4.40 4.77
C VAL A 45 -0.24 -3.62 4.42
N PHE A 46 -1.33 -3.84 5.17
CA PHE A 46 -2.60 -3.14 4.97
C PHE A 46 -2.44 -1.62 5.11
N ARG A 47 -1.73 -1.15 6.15
CA ARG A 47 -1.49 0.29 6.37
C ARG A 47 -0.66 0.91 5.24
N ALA A 48 0.37 0.23 4.75
CA ALA A 48 1.18 0.71 3.63
C ALA A 48 0.33 0.83 2.34
N ALA A 49 -0.50 -0.17 2.03
CA ALA A 49 -1.42 -0.11 0.89
C ALA A 49 -2.46 1.02 1.05
N HIS A 50 -2.95 1.24 2.27
CA HIS A 50 -3.87 2.35 2.59
C HIS A 50 -3.25 3.72 2.33
N SER A 51 -1.98 3.92 2.70
CA SER A 51 -1.24 5.16 2.44
C SER A 51 -1.11 5.43 0.94
N ILE A 52 -0.76 4.42 0.14
CA ILE A 52 -0.67 4.54 -1.33
C ILE A 52 -2.04 4.95 -1.92
N LYS A 53 -3.13 4.34 -1.45
CA LYS A 53 -4.50 4.70 -1.87
C LYS A 53 -4.85 6.12 -1.50
N GLY A 54 -4.56 6.53 -0.27
CA GLY A 54 -4.83 7.88 0.24
C GLY A 54 -4.12 8.94 -0.60
N GLY A 55 -2.83 8.75 -0.85
CA GLY A 55 -2.03 9.62 -1.73
C GLY A 55 -2.57 9.64 -3.16
N ALA A 56 -2.91 8.49 -3.75
CA ALA A 56 -3.51 8.42 -5.08
C ALA A 56 -4.83 9.19 -5.17
N GLY A 57 -5.68 9.07 -4.14
CA GLY A 57 -6.95 9.79 -4.06
C GLY A 57 -6.75 11.31 -3.97
N PHE A 58 -5.78 11.75 -3.16
CA PHE A 58 -5.42 13.16 -3.03
C PHE A 58 -4.89 13.74 -4.36
N MET A 59 -4.07 12.99 -5.10
CA MET A 59 -3.53 13.41 -6.41
C MET A 59 -4.53 13.24 -7.58
N GLY A 60 -5.71 12.68 -7.35
CA GLY A 60 -6.69 12.38 -8.42
C GLY A 60 -6.27 11.23 -9.36
N LEU A 61 -5.32 10.38 -8.93
CA LEU A 61 -4.79 9.24 -9.70
C LEU A 61 -5.72 8.03 -9.59
N ASN A 62 -6.88 8.12 -10.25
CA ASN A 62 -7.98 7.16 -10.09
C ASN A 62 -7.58 5.70 -10.33
N ASN A 63 -6.75 5.41 -11.34
CA ASN A 63 -6.34 4.03 -11.62
C ASN A 63 -5.53 3.42 -10.45
N ILE A 64 -4.64 4.20 -9.84
CA ILE A 64 -3.81 3.73 -8.70
C ILE A 64 -4.67 3.59 -7.45
N LYS A 65 -5.57 4.55 -7.21
CA LYS A 65 -6.53 4.50 -6.11
C LYS A 65 -7.40 3.24 -6.18
N GLU A 66 -7.97 2.92 -7.34
CA GLU A 66 -8.83 1.74 -7.48
C GLU A 66 -8.05 0.43 -7.39
N LEU A 67 -6.80 0.38 -7.87
CA LEU A 67 -5.94 -0.78 -7.71
C LEU A 67 -5.57 -1.04 -6.24
N SER A 68 -5.10 0.00 -5.54
CA SER A 68 -4.75 -0.08 -4.12
C SER A 68 -5.96 -0.41 -3.23
N HIS A 69 -7.15 0.08 -3.58
CA HIS A 69 -8.39 -0.31 -2.90
C HIS A 69 -8.69 -1.82 -3.07
N LYS A 70 -8.51 -2.39 -4.26
CA LYS A 70 -8.66 -3.84 -4.45
C LYS A 70 -7.64 -4.63 -3.64
N MET A 71 -6.42 -4.12 -3.51
CA MET A 71 -5.40 -4.72 -2.66
C MET A 71 -5.80 -4.73 -1.18
N GLU A 72 -6.32 -3.61 -0.66
CA GLU A 72 -6.85 -3.56 0.71
C GLU A 72 -7.98 -4.57 0.94
N ASN A 73 -8.88 -4.76 -0.04
CA ASN A 73 -9.97 -5.74 0.10
C ASN A 73 -9.43 -7.16 0.27
N VAL A 74 -8.44 -7.56 -0.53
CA VAL A 74 -7.79 -8.87 -0.42
C VAL A 74 -7.08 -9.00 0.93
N LEU A 75 -6.34 -7.97 1.36
CA LEU A 75 -5.66 -7.96 2.66
C LEU A 75 -6.66 -8.00 3.83
N GLY A 76 -7.81 -7.34 3.69
CA GLY A 76 -8.91 -7.38 4.65
C GLY A 76 -9.42 -8.80 4.86
N MET A 77 -9.61 -9.57 3.79
CA MET A 77 -10.00 -10.98 3.88
C MET A 77 -8.95 -11.85 4.60
N VAL A 78 -7.68 -11.46 4.62
CA VAL A 78 -6.63 -12.17 5.36
C VAL A 78 -6.66 -11.80 6.85
N ARG A 79 -7.03 -10.57 7.19
CA ARG A 79 -7.11 -10.06 8.58
C ARG A 79 -8.34 -10.58 9.33
N GLU A 80 -9.44 -10.84 8.63
CA GLU A 80 -10.71 -11.32 9.21
C GLU A 80 -10.79 -12.86 9.29
N ARG A 81 -9.65 -13.55 9.24
CA ARG A 81 -9.56 -15.02 9.30
C ARG A 81 -9.85 -15.59 10.69
#